data_AF-A0A3Q7PEY2-F1
#
_entry.id   AF-A0A3Q7PEY2-F1
#
_cell.length_a   1.000
_cell.length_b   1.000
_cell.length_c   1.000
_cell.angle_alpha   90.00
_cell.angle_beta   90.00
_cell.angle_gamma   90.00
#
_symmetry.space_group_name_H-M   'P 1'
#
loop_
_entity.id
_entity.type
_entity.pdbx_description
1 polymer ?
#
loop_
_entity_poly.entity_id
_entity_poly.type
_entity_poly.pdbx_seq_one_letter_code
_entity_poly.pdbx_strand_id
1 'polypeptide(L)'
;MVGSGSSLGQLVAPLSGNSLGTRRAEIKPGVREIHLCKDEHGKTGLQLKAIDQGLFVQLVKANSPASLVGLRFGDQILQIDGRDCAGWSTDRAHRVLKRASVEKIVMVARDRPFQRTVTMHKDSMGHIGFVIKKGKVISVVKGSSAARNGLLTNHAVCEVNGQNVIGLKDKEVTEILAMAGNVVTLTVIPTVIYEHMVKKLSSTLLHHAMDHSIPDV
;
A
#
# COMPACT_ATOMS: atom_id res chain seq x y z
N MET A 1 42.20 -21.33 -34.41
CA MET A 1 40.73 -21.26 -34.52
C MET A 1 40.15 -21.13 -33.13
N VAL A 2 39.45 -20.02 -32.92
CA VAL A 2 38.36 -19.73 -31.95
C VAL A 2 38.62 -20.04 -30.47
N GLY A 3 38.88 -18.98 -29.71
CA GLY A 3 38.80 -18.96 -28.26
C GLY A 3 37.34 -19.01 -27.77
N SER A 4 37.10 -19.83 -26.77
CA SER A 4 35.84 -19.93 -26.03
C SER A 4 35.72 -18.73 -25.06
N GLY A 5 35.12 -17.65 -25.56
CA GLY A 5 34.69 -16.55 -24.70
C GLY A 5 33.60 -17.03 -23.75
N SER A 6 33.86 -17.01 -22.44
CA SER A 6 32.81 -17.13 -21.44
C SER A 6 31.80 -16.02 -21.68
N SER A 7 30.53 -16.37 -21.89
CA SER A 7 29.44 -15.40 -21.91
C SER A 7 29.38 -14.73 -20.54
N LEU A 8 30.07 -13.60 -20.39
CA LEU A 8 29.89 -12.67 -19.30
C LEU A 8 28.38 -12.43 -19.20
N GLY A 9 27.79 -12.91 -18.10
CA GLY A 9 26.38 -12.73 -17.81
C GLY A 9 26.05 -11.27 -18.03
N GLN A 10 25.26 -11.01 -19.06
CA GLN A 10 24.79 -9.67 -19.40
C GLN A 10 23.94 -9.24 -18.21
N LEU A 11 24.56 -8.54 -17.26
CA LEU A 11 23.90 -7.87 -16.17
C LEU A 11 23.09 -6.75 -16.81
N VAL A 12 21.88 -7.10 -17.24
CA VAL A 12 20.87 -6.14 -17.65
C VAL A 12 20.59 -5.32 -16.40
N ALA A 13 20.94 -4.03 -16.43
CA ALA A 13 20.55 -3.07 -15.41
C ALA A 13 19.03 -3.23 -15.14
N PRO A 14 18.53 -3.12 -13.90
CA PRO A 14 17.13 -3.42 -13.63
C PRO A 14 16.23 -2.50 -14.47
N LEU A 15 15.63 -3.06 -15.53
CA LEU A 15 14.65 -2.38 -16.39
C LEU A 15 13.41 -1.93 -15.61
N SER A 16 13.33 -2.27 -14.32
CA SER A 16 12.29 -1.91 -13.36
C SER A 16 12.33 -0.45 -12.91
N GLY A 17 13.45 0.26 -13.02
CA GLY A 17 13.58 1.64 -12.53
C GLY A 17 12.58 2.64 -13.13
N ASN A 18 12.07 2.36 -14.34
CA ASN A 18 11.13 3.24 -15.06
C ASN A 18 9.71 2.65 -15.19
N SER A 19 9.43 1.50 -14.57
CA SER A 19 8.13 0.84 -14.69
C SER A 19 7.04 1.70 -14.02
N LEU A 20 5.86 1.79 -14.64
CA LEU A 20 4.72 2.54 -14.07
C LEU A 20 4.32 2.00 -12.70
N GLY A 21 4.38 0.68 -12.51
CA GLY A 21 4.09 0.05 -11.22
C GLY A 21 5.08 0.46 -10.12
N THR A 22 6.37 0.57 -10.46
CA THR A 22 7.41 1.03 -9.51
C THR A 22 7.20 2.50 -9.14
N ARG A 23 6.90 3.36 -10.11
CA ARG A 23 6.62 4.78 -9.86
C ARG A 23 5.35 4.98 -9.01
N ARG A 24 4.28 4.23 -9.29
CA ARG A 24 3.01 4.26 -8.50
C ARG A 24 3.15 3.74 -7.08
N ALA A 25 4.02 2.74 -6.89
CA ALA A 25 4.23 2.08 -5.61
C ALA A 25 5.30 2.76 -4.74
N GLU A 26 6.03 3.75 -5.28
CA GLU A 26 7.11 4.45 -4.57
C GLU A 26 6.65 4.94 -3.17
N ILE A 27 7.41 4.58 -2.14
CA ILE A 27 7.23 5.06 -0.78
C ILE A 27 8.34 6.08 -0.53
N LYS A 28 7.97 7.36 -0.45
CA LYS A 28 8.94 8.42 -0.19
C LYS A 28 9.29 8.42 1.31
N PRO A 29 10.58 8.45 1.68
CA PRO A 29 10.98 8.42 3.09
C PRO A 29 10.68 9.74 3.83
N GLY A 30 10.28 10.78 3.11
CA GLY A 30 10.00 12.10 3.65
C GLY A 30 8.63 12.22 4.33
N VAL A 31 8.47 13.33 5.03
CA VAL A 31 7.19 13.80 5.57
C VAL A 31 6.58 14.77 4.56
N ARG A 32 5.27 14.70 4.33
CA ARG A 32 4.55 15.63 3.46
C ARG A 32 3.39 16.30 4.18
N GLU A 33 3.15 17.56 3.83
CA GLU A 33 1.97 18.30 4.24
C GLU A 33 0.82 18.02 3.27
N ILE A 34 -0.38 17.83 3.82
CA ILE A 34 -1.60 17.48 3.09
C ILE A 34 -2.69 18.48 3.49
N HIS A 35 -3.32 19.08 2.49
CA HIS A 35 -4.45 20.00 2.70
C HIS A 35 -5.72 19.26 2.32
N LEU A 36 -6.56 18.99 3.31
CA LEU A 36 -7.77 18.20 3.18
C LEU A 36 -9.00 19.07 3.46
N CYS A 37 -10.07 18.87 2.72
CA CYS A 37 -11.38 19.45 3.02
C CYS A 37 -12.38 18.35 3.39
N LYS A 38 -13.57 18.76 3.86
CA LYS A 38 -14.70 17.84 4.06
C LYS A 38 -15.64 17.91 2.85
N ASP A 39 -16.33 16.80 2.61
CA ASP A 39 -17.40 16.71 1.63
C ASP A 39 -18.66 17.47 2.10
N GLU A 40 -19.70 17.46 1.26
CA GLU A 40 -21.02 18.04 1.54
C GLU A 40 -21.70 17.49 2.80
N HIS A 41 -21.29 16.32 3.27
CA HIS A 41 -21.78 15.69 4.50
C HIS A 41 -20.87 15.95 5.72
N GLY A 42 -19.87 16.82 5.58
CA GLY A 42 -18.91 17.13 6.63
C GLY A 42 -18.01 15.94 6.99
N LYS A 43 -17.69 15.06 6.02
CA LYS A 43 -16.80 13.91 6.19
C LYS A 43 -15.56 14.06 5.33
N THR A 44 -14.46 13.46 5.79
CA THR A 44 -13.21 13.39 5.03
C THR A 44 -13.08 12.07 4.25
N GLY A 45 -13.87 11.06 4.59
CA GLY A 45 -13.70 9.69 4.11
C GLY A 45 -12.54 8.91 4.75
N LEU A 46 -11.92 9.46 5.80
CA LEU A 46 -10.79 8.86 6.49
C LEU A 46 -11.21 8.12 7.76
N GLN A 47 -10.69 6.91 7.98
CA GLN A 47 -10.68 6.27 9.30
C GLN A 47 -9.25 6.13 9.80
N LEU A 48 -9.03 6.56 11.04
CA LEU A 48 -7.74 6.49 11.71
C LEU A 48 -7.73 5.43 12.80
N LYS A 49 -6.55 4.88 13.08
CA LYS A 49 -6.30 3.88 14.12
C LYS A 49 -5.03 4.21 14.89
N ALA A 50 -5.10 4.14 16.21
CA ALA A 50 -3.94 4.29 17.07
C ALA A 50 -3.21 2.94 17.22
N ILE A 51 -1.89 2.92 17.00
CA ILE A 51 -1.00 1.75 17.09
C ILE A 51 0.33 2.22 17.68
N ASP A 52 0.80 1.60 18.77
CA ASP A 52 2.09 1.91 19.41
C ASP A 52 2.38 3.40 19.58
N GLN A 53 1.41 4.14 20.14
CA GLN A 53 1.45 5.62 20.32
C GLN A 53 1.48 6.44 19.02
N GLY A 54 1.45 5.82 17.84
CA GLY A 54 1.27 6.48 16.55
C GLY A 54 -0.18 6.47 16.08
N LEU A 55 -0.50 7.35 15.13
CA LEU A 55 -1.81 7.45 14.50
C LEU A 55 -1.69 7.11 13.02
N PHE A 56 -2.43 6.10 12.56
CA PHE A 56 -2.31 5.55 11.21
C PHE A 56 -3.64 5.55 10.45
N VAL A 57 -3.56 5.68 9.14
CA VAL A 57 -4.69 5.55 8.23
C VAL A 57 -5.10 4.08 8.13
N GLN A 58 -6.31 3.80 8.60
CA GLN A 58 -6.92 2.48 8.66
C GLN A 58 -7.78 2.19 7.44
N LEU A 59 -8.44 3.21 6.89
CA LEU A 59 -9.30 3.11 5.72
C LEU A 59 -9.41 4.47 5.06
N VAL A 60 -9.36 4.47 3.73
CA VAL A 60 -9.66 5.62 2.88
C VAL A 60 -10.82 5.24 2.00
N LYS A 61 -11.90 6.01 2.06
CA LYS A 61 -13.07 5.78 1.21
C LYS A 61 -12.77 6.13 -0.24
N ALA A 62 -13.22 5.30 -1.17
CA ALA A 62 -13.21 5.64 -2.59
C ALA A 62 -13.93 6.97 -2.85
N ASN A 63 -13.41 7.77 -3.78
CA ASN A 63 -13.96 9.07 -4.19
C ASN A 63 -14.21 10.05 -3.04
N SER A 64 -13.38 10.01 -2.00
CA SER A 64 -13.49 10.90 -0.85
C SER A 64 -12.42 11.99 -0.89
N PRO A 65 -12.58 13.09 -0.11
CA PRO A 65 -11.53 14.08 0.02
C PRO A 65 -10.17 13.46 0.40
N ALA A 66 -10.17 12.43 1.26
CA ALA A 66 -8.95 11.72 1.64
C ALA A 66 -8.30 10.95 0.48
N SER A 67 -9.06 10.31 -0.41
CA SER A 67 -8.48 9.63 -1.58
C SER A 67 -7.92 10.64 -2.58
N LEU A 68 -8.59 11.78 -2.77
CA LEU A 68 -8.16 12.83 -3.70
C LEU A 68 -6.82 13.47 -3.33
N VAL A 69 -6.54 13.62 -2.03
CA VAL A 69 -5.24 14.12 -1.55
C VAL A 69 -4.15 13.04 -1.50
N GLY A 70 -4.49 11.81 -1.91
CA GLY A 70 -3.56 10.69 -2.00
C GLY A 70 -3.15 10.10 -0.65
N LEU A 71 -4.00 10.19 0.38
CA LEU A 71 -3.83 9.39 1.59
C LEU A 71 -4.10 7.91 1.27
N ARG A 72 -3.33 7.01 1.88
CA ARG A 72 -3.48 5.56 1.69
C ARG A 72 -3.47 4.80 3.00
N PHE A 73 -3.97 3.57 2.96
CA PHE A 73 -3.81 2.63 4.06
C PHE A 73 -2.33 2.53 4.45
N GLY A 74 -2.03 2.64 5.75
CA GLY A 74 -0.65 2.57 6.23
C GLY A 74 -0.03 3.93 6.50
N ASP A 75 -0.53 5.02 5.95
CA ASP A 75 0.04 6.36 6.19
C ASP A 75 -0.02 6.71 7.67
N GLN A 76 1.06 7.30 8.18
CA GLN A 76 1.15 7.76 9.56
C GLN A 76 0.84 9.25 9.62
N ILE A 77 -0.13 9.64 10.42
CA ILE A 77 -0.46 11.04 10.69
C ILE A 77 0.36 11.51 11.88
N LEU A 78 1.23 12.49 11.63
CA LEU A 78 2.10 13.10 12.63
C LEU A 78 1.43 14.32 13.26
N GLN A 79 0.76 15.16 12.45
CA GLN A 79 0.06 16.34 12.95
C GLN A 79 -1.29 16.54 12.26
N ILE A 80 -2.24 17.13 12.99
CA ILE A 80 -3.52 17.63 12.48
C ILE A 80 -3.71 19.06 13.00
N ASP A 81 -3.86 20.02 12.09
CA ASP A 81 -4.00 21.46 12.36
C ASP A 81 -2.92 21.98 13.32
N GLY A 82 -1.66 21.62 13.04
CA GLY A 82 -0.48 22.00 13.84
C GLY A 82 -0.34 21.30 15.18
N ARG A 83 -1.21 20.33 15.51
CA ARG A 83 -1.15 19.58 16.77
C ARG A 83 -0.54 18.21 16.56
N ASP A 84 0.46 17.89 17.38
CA ASP A 84 1.14 16.60 17.37
C ASP A 84 0.19 15.45 17.77
N CYS A 85 0.16 14.40 16.97
CA CYS A 85 -0.74 13.25 17.11
C CYS A 85 -0.13 12.13 17.95
N ALA A 86 1.13 12.25 18.39
CA ALA A 86 1.78 11.29 19.27
C ALA A 86 0.93 11.01 20.53
N GLY A 87 0.69 9.73 20.80
CA GLY A 87 -0.10 9.24 21.94
C GLY A 87 -1.61 9.48 21.84
N TRP A 88 -2.14 9.94 20.70
CA TRP A 88 -3.58 10.11 20.55
C TRP A 88 -4.30 8.77 20.51
N SER A 89 -5.44 8.70 21.21
CA SER A 89 -6.37 7.60 21.04
C SER A 89 -7.13 7.73 19.71
N THR A 90 -7.67 6.60 19.23
CA THR A 90 -8.50 6.58 18.02
C THR A 90 -9.72 7.51 18.15
N ASP A 91 -10.37 7.49 19.33
CA ASP A 91 -11.55 8.32 19.59
C ASP A 91 -11.22 9.81 19.63
N ARG A 92 -10.04 10.17 20.18
CA ARG A 92 -9.55 11.55 20.19
C ARG A 92 -9.35 12.04 18.76
N ALA A 93 -8.69 11.24 17.92
CA ALA A 93 -8.44 11.59 16.53
C ALA A 93 -9.75 11.82 15.76
N HIS A 94 -10.72 10.91 15.87
CA HIS A 94 -12.02 11.06 15.21
C HIS A 94 -12.79 12.29 15.72
N ARG A 95 -12.70 12.61 17.02
CA ARG A 95 -13.32 13.81 17.60
C ARG A 95 -12.70 15.09 17.06
N VAL A 96 -11.38 15.14 16.93
CA VAL A 96 -10.67 16.29 16.34
C VAL A 96 -11.09 16.47 14.88
N LEU A 97 -11.06 15.41 14.07
CA LEU A 97 -11.50 15.48 12.67
C LEU A 97 -12.96 15.91 12.52
N LYS A 98 -13.86 15.43 13.38
CA LYS A 98 -15.27 15.83 13.36
C LYS A 98 -15.44 17.33 13.65
N ARG A 99 -14.63 17.90 14.54
CA ARG A 99 -14.68 19.32 14.95
C ARG A 99 -13.85 20.27 14.08
N ALA A 100 -12.91 19.75 13.29
CA ALA A 100 -12.09 20.55 12.40
C ALA A 100 -12.91 21.32 11.37
N SER A 101 -12.33 22.34 10.74
CA SER A 101 -13.00 23.14 9.71
C SER A 101 -13.44 22.26 8.53
N VAL A 102 -14.51 22.67 7.86
CA VAL A 102 -15.01 22.02 6.63
C VAL A 102 -14.11 22.37 5.44
N GLU A 103 -13.62 23.61 5.40
CA GLU A 103 -12.89 24.14 4.25
C GLU A 103 -11.44 23.64 4.20
N LYS A 104 -10.78 23.55 5.37
CA LYS A 104 -9.35 23.23 5.42
C LYS A 104 -8.97 22.52 6.72
N ILE A 105 -8.33 21.38 6.57
CA ILE A 105 -7.66 20.59 7.60
C ILE A 105 -6.23 20.37 7.10
N VAL A 106 -5.25 20.82 7.86
CA VAL A 106 -3.84 20.63 7.49
C VAL A 106 -3.32 19.41 8.23
N MET A 107 -2.82 18.42 7.49
CA MET A 107 -2.22 17.21 8.04
C MET A 107 -0.75 17.13 7.66
N VAL A 108 0.06 16.59 8.56
CA VAL A 108 1.44 16.23 8.27
C VAL A 108 1.53 14.71 8.35
N ALA A 109 1.91 14.06 7.26
CA ALA A 109 1.91 12.60 7.16
C ALA A 109 3.27 12.04 6.70
N ARG A 110 3.56 10.81 7.15
CA ARG A 110 4.66 9.98 6.66
C ARG A 110 4.08 8.81 5.88
N ASP A 111 4.58 8.62 4.67
CA ASP A 111 4.06 7.61 3.76
C ASP A 111 4.40 6.19 4.26
N ARG A 112 3.35 5.42 4.55
CA ARG A 112 3.36 3.96 4.73
C ARG A 112 4.62 3.37 5.43
N PRO A 113 4.99 3.79 6.66
CA PRO A 113 6.28 3.44 7.28
C PRO A 113 6.48 1.94 7.56
N PHE A 114 5.42 1.13 7.59
CA PHE A 114 5.50 -0.31 7.79
C PHE A 114 5.40 -1.13 6.51
N GLN A 115 5.26 -0.48 5.36
CA GLN A 115 5.16 -1.14 4.07
C GLN A 115 6.51 -1.13 3.36
N ARG A 116 6.74 -2.14 2.53
CA ARG A 116 7.89 -2.20 1.63
C ARG A 116 7.45 -2.66 0.25
N THR A 117 8.21 -2.29 -0.77
CA THR A 117 7.96 -2.70 -2.14
C THR A 117 8.86 -3.87 -2.54
N VAL A 118 8.33 -4.77 -3.37
CA VAL A 118 9.08 -5.88 -3.97
C VAL A 118 8.71 -5.95 -5.45
N THR A 119 9.65 -5.60 -6.32
CA THR A 119 9.47 -5.71 -7.77
C THR A 119 9.98 -7.06 -8.26
N MET A 120 9.18 -7.73 -9.08
CA MET A 120 9.40 -9.08 -9.56
C MET A 120 9.01 -9.18 -11.03
N HIS A 121 9.43 -10.27 -11.67
CA HIS A 121 9.14 -10.56 -13.06
C HIS A 121 8.36 -11.87 -13.20
N LYS A 122 7.40 -11.88 -14.12
CA LYS A 122 6.76 -13.13 -14.54
C LYS A 122 7.77 -13.98 -15.32
N ASP A 123 7.65 -15.29 -15.19
CA ASP A 123 8.37 -16.25 -16.04
C ASP A 123 7.67 -16.41 -17.40
N SER A 124 8.20 -17.30 -18.25
CA SER A 124 7.60 -17.60 -19.56
C SER A 124 6.19 -18.19 -19.49
N MET A 125 5.78 -18.70 -18.32
CA MET A 125 4.44 -19.24 -18.06
C MET A 125 3.52 -18.20 -17.41
N GLY A 126 3.99 -16.96 -17.19
CA GLY A 126 3.22 -15.89 -16.56
C GLY A 126 3.23 -15.93 -15.02
N HIS A 127 4.04 -16.78 -14.39
CA HIS A 127 4.08 -16.93 -12.94
C HIS A 127 5.19 -16.09 -12.29
N ILE A 128 4.89 -15.56 -11.09
CA ILE A 128 5.88 -14.86 -10.26
C ILE A 128 6.49 -15.81 -9.21
N GLY A 129 5.70 -16.81 -8.79
CA GLY A 129 6.08 -17.91 -7.90
C GLY A 129 5.87 -17.66 -6.41
N PHE A 130 4.65 -17.26 -6.04
CA PHE A 130 4.17 -17.21 -4.65
C PHE A 130 2.68 -17.54 -4.59
N VAL A 131 2.18 -17.89 -3.40
CA VAL A 131 0.76 -18.20 -3.17
C VAL A 131 0.17 -17.21 -2.17
N ILE A 132 -1.01 -16.69 -2.50
CA ILE A 132 -1.81 -15.83 -1.62
C ILE A 132 -2.97 -16.62 -1.02
N LYS A 133 -3.25 -16.39 0.27
CA LYS A 133 -4.48 -16.82 0.93
C LYS A 133 -4.98 -15.73 1.86
N LYS A 134 -6.24 -15.32 1.73
CA LYS A 134 -6.87 -14.21 2.47
C LYS A 134 -6.02 -12.93 2.40
N GLY A 135 -5.53 -12.59 1.21
CA GLY A 135 -4.67 -11.43 0.96
C GLY A 135 -3.25 -11.53 1.53
N LYS A 136 -2.81 -12.69 2.05
CA LYS A 136 -1.49 -12.90 2.65
C LYS A 136 -0.64 -13.86 1.85
N VAL A 137 0.67 -13.57 1.74
CA VAL A 137 1.65 -14.47 1.16
C VAL A 137 1.89 -15.64 2.13
N ILE A 138 1.52 -16.85 1.71
CA ILE A 138 1.65 -18.07 2.53
C ILE A 138 2.84 -18.94 2.12
N SER A 139 3.27 -18.87 0.85
CA SER A 139 4.42 -19.61 0.36
C SER A 139 5.08 -18.90 -0.80
N VAL A 140 6.37 -19.19 -0.98
CA VAL A 140 7.20 -18.68 -2.07
C VAL A 140 7.89 -19.87 -2.72
N VAL A 141 7.79 -19.98 -4.04
CA VAL A 141 8.34 -21.08 -4.83
C VAL A 141 9.85 -20.92 -4.96
N LYS A 142 10.61 -21.98 -4.66
CA LYS A 142 12.08 -21.97 -4.80
C LYS A 142 12.48 -21.70 -6.25
N GLY A 143 13.48 -20.84 -6.46
CA GLY A 143 13.95 -20.51 -7.80
C GLY A 143 13.03 -19.59 -8.60
N SER A 144 11.96 -19.07 -8.00
CA SER A 144 11.08 -18.09 -8.64
C SER A 144 11.61 -16.66 -8.56
N SER A 145 10.94 -15.72 -9.25
CA SER A 145 11.26 -14.30 -9.09
C SER A 145 10.94 -13.81 -7.69
N ALA A 146 9.88 -14.31 -7.06
CA ALA A 146 9.54 -13.98 -5.68
C ALA A 146 10.64 -14.39 -4.69
N ALA A 147 11.23 -15.58 -4.86
CA ALA A 147 12.35 -16.02 -4.02
C ALA A 147 13.59 -15.15 -4.23
N ARG A 148 13.96 -14.86 -5.49
CA ARG A 148 15.15 -14.06 -5.81
C ARG A 148 15.08 -12.62 -5.29
N ASN A 149 13.88 -12.05 -5.20
CA ASN A 149 13.66 -10.66 -4.76
C ASN A 149 13.28 -10.55 -3.27
N GLY A 150 13.36 -11.65 -2.50
CA GLY A 150 13.11 -11.60 -1.06
C GLY A 150 11.66 -11.26 -0.69
N LEU A 151 10.69 -11.77 -1.47
CA LEU A 151 9.30 -11.77 -1.01
C LEU A 151 9.21 -12.68 0.21
N LEU A 152 8.64 -12.17 1.29
CA LEU A 152 8.53 -12.90 2.55
C LEU A 152 7.11 -13.44 2.73
N THR A 153 7.01 -14.64 3.32
CA THR A 153 5.74 -15.15 3.83
C THR A 153 5.30 -14.34 5.05
N ASN A 154 4.07 -14.56 5.53
CA ASN A 154 3.50 -13.82 6.66
C ASN A 154 3.47 -12.29 6.45
N HIS A 155 3.29 -11.88 5.20
CA HIS A 155 3.03 -10.50 4.82
C HIS A 155 1.69 -10.42 4.08
N ALA A 156 0.92 -9.37 4.37
CA ALA A 156 -0.28 -9.03 3.60
C ALA A 156 0.10 -8.20 2.38
N VAL A 157 -0.56 -8.44 1.25
CA VAL A 157 -0.40 -7.65 0.03
C VAL A 157 -1.31 -6.42 0.15
N CYS A 158 -0.71 -5.23 0.13
CA CYS A 158 -1.42 -3.96 0.18
C CYS A 158 -1.73 -3.45 -1.22
N GLU A 159 -0.76 -3.50 -2.14
CA GLU A 159 -0.92 -3.00 -3.49
C GLU A 159 -0.27 -3.92 -4.53
N VAL A 160 -0.83 -3.92 -5.74
CA VAL A 160 -0.25 -4.53 -6.95
C VAL A 160 -0.08 -3.43 -7.98
N ASN A 161 1.16 -3.13 -8.39
CA ASN A 161 1.51 -2.04 -9.31
C ASN A 161 0.91 -0.68 -8.91
N GLY A 162 0.83 -0.44 -7.59
CA GLY A 162 0.26 0.76 -6.98
C GLY A 162 -1.26 0.81 -6.91
N GLN A 163 -1.97 -0.19 -7.44
CA GLN A 163 -3.39 -0.38 -7.19
C GLN A 163 -3.58 -1.02 -5.81
N ASN A 164 -4.35 -0.38 -4.92
CA ASN A 164 -4.67 -0.97 -3.63
C ASN A 164 -5.55 -2.21 -3.78
N VAL A 165 -5.22 -3.28 -3.05
CA VAL A 165 -5.95 -4.57 -3.06
C VAL A 165 -6.46 -4.99 -1.68
N ILE A 166 -6.36 -4.12 -0.68
CA ILE A 166 -6.81 -4.43 0.68
C ILE A 166 -8.33 -4.60 0.73
N GLY A 167 -8.77 -5.77 1.16
CA GLY A 167 -10.21 -6.10 1.25
C GLY A 167 -10.73 -6.89 0.06
N LEU A 168 -9.99 -6.94 -1.06
CA LEU A 168 -10.33 -7.77 -2.21
C LEU A 168 -10.20 -9.27 -1.89
N LYS A 169 -11.01 -10.09 -2.55
CA LYS A 169 -10.91 -11.54 -2.48
C LYS A 169 -9.69 -12.03 -3.25
N ASP A 170 -9.13 -13.16 -2.85
CA ASP A 170 -7.94 -13.74 -3.50
C ASP A 170 -8.11 -13.94 -5.01
N LYS A 171 -9.34 -14.23 -5.46
CA LYS A 171 -9.67 -14.33 -6.89
C LYS A 171 -9.44 -13.01 -7.62
N GLU A 172 -9.95 -11.90 -7.08
CA GLU A 172 -9.80 -10.56 -7.65
C GLU A 172 -8.32 -10.13 -7.67
N VAL A 173 -7.58 -10.40 -6.60
CA VAL A 173 -6.13 -10.12 -6.55
C VAL A 173 -5.37 -10.94 -7.59
N THR A 174 -5.74 -12.20 -7.79
CA THR A 174 -5.14 -13.08 -8.80
C THR A 174 -5.44 -12.60 -10.22
N GLU A 175 -6.65 -12.11 -10.48
CA GLU A 175 -7.02 -11.49 -11.76
C GLU A 175 -6.21 -10.22 -12.03
N ILE A 176 -6.03 -9.34 -11.03
CA ILE A 176 -5.17 -8.15 -11.15
C ILE A 176 -3.72 -8.57 -11.47
N LEU A 177 -3.20 -9.59 -10.78
CA LEU A 177 -1.85 -10.13 -11.06
C LEU A 177 -1.74 -10.74 -12.46
N ALA A 178 -2.77 -11.43 -12.94
CA ALA A 178 -2.80 -12.02 -14.27
C ALA A 178 -2.78 -10.93 -15.36
N MET A 179 -3.58 -9.87 -15.19
CA MET A 179 -3.64 -8.73 -16.10
C MET A 179 -2.42 -7.79 -16.01
N ALA A 180 -1.64 -7.87 -14.93
CA ALA A 180 -0.41 -7.09 -14.81
C ALA A 180 0.60 -7.46 -15.92
N GLY A 181 1.43 -6.50 -16.32
CA GLY A 181 2.52 -6.74 -17.27
C GLY A 181 3.58 -7.71 -16.74
N ASN A 182 4.65 -7.88 -17.51
CA ASN A 182 5.75 -8.78 -17.14
C ASN A 182 6.45 -8.35 -15.82
N VAL A 183 6.46 -7.05 -15.54
CA VAL A 183 7.01 -6.48 -14.30
C VAL A 183 5.86 -6.24 -13.32
N VAL A 184 5.98 -6.80 -12.12
CA VAL A 184 4.99 -6.66 -11.05
C VAL A 184 5.66 -6.16 -9.79
N THR A 185 5.18 -5.03 -9.28
CA THR A 185 5.61 -4.45 -8.01
C THR A 185 4.53 -4.66 -6.97
N LEU A 186 4.83 -5.40 -5.91
CA LEU A 186 3.94 -5.53 -4.76
C LEU A 186 4.34 -4.55 -3.68
N THR A 187 3.35 -3.93 -3.04
CA THR A 187 3.54 -3.28 -1.75
C THR A 187 3.02 -4.23 -0.67
N VAL A 188 3.86 -4.57 0.30
CA VAL A 188 3.55 -5.57 1.34
C VAL A 188 3.79 -5.02 2.74
N ILE A 189 3.06 -5.55 3.72
CA ILE A 189 3.15 -5.20 5.15
C ILE A 189 3.24 -6.48 6.00
N PRO A 190 3.97 -6.51 7.12
CA PRO A 190 3.93 -7.65 8.03
C PRO A 190 2.50 -7.95 8.50
N THR A 191 2.10 -9.23 8.47
CA THR A 191 0.74 -9.67 8.82
C THR A 191 0.32 -9.21 10.21
N VAL A 192 1.24 -9.24 11.18
CA VAL A 192 0.96 -8.82 12.57
C VAL A 192 0.52 -7.36 12.66
N ILE A 193 1.16 -6.48 11.88
CA ILE A 193 0.81 -5.05 11.83
C ILE A 193 -0.52 -4.88 11.10
N TYR A 194 -0.68 -5.54 9.95
CA TYR A 194 -1.92 -5.51 9.18
C TYR A 194 -3.14 -5.91 10.02
N GLU A 195 -3.04 -7.02 10.77
CA GLU A 195 -4.13 -7.50 11.62
C GLU A 195 -4.49 -6.50 12.73
N HIS A 196 -3.50 -5.82 13.30
CA HIS A 196 -3.75 -4.73 14.26
C HIS A 196 -4.42 -3.53 13.61
N MET A 197 -4.02 -3.19 12.38
CA MET A 197 -4.62 -2.11 11.60
C MET A 197 -6.07 -2.41 11.26
N VAL A 198 -6.40 -3.58 10.70
CA VAL A 198 -7.78 -3.89 10.28
C VAL A 198 -8.68 -4.38 11.42
N LYS A 199 -8.17 -4.45 12.65
CA LYS A 199 -8.93 -4.88 13.83
C LYS A 199 -10.21 -4.04 14.00
N LYS A 200 -11.34 -4.72 14.16
CA LYS A 200 -12.70 -4.15 14.28
C LYS A 200 -13.32 -3.61 12.97
N LEU A 201 -12.68 -3.82 11.82
CA LEU A 201 -13.31 -3.61 10.52
C LEU A 201 -13.90 -4.93 10.00
N SER A 202 -15.09 -4.89 9.39
CA SER A 202 -15.64 -6.04 8.71
C SER A 202 -15.00 -6.21 7.33
N SER A 203 -14.87 -7.45 6.87
CA SER A 203 -14.33 -7.74 5.52
C SER A 203 -15.18 -7.10 4.43
N THR A 204 -16.51 -7.05 4.61
CA THR A 204 -17.45 -6.42 3.68
C THR A 204 -17.23 -4.92 3.59
N LEU A 205 -16.96 -4.25 4.72
CA LEU A 205 -16.67 -2.82 4.73
C LEU A 205 -15.35 -2.54 4.00
N LEU A 206 -14.31 -3.34 4.25
CA LEU A 206 -13.03 -3.21 3.55
C LEU A 206 -13.18 -3.41 2.04
N HIS A 207 -13.93 -4.43 1.61
CA HIS A 207 -14.13 -4.72 0.18
C HIS A 207 -14.87 -3.61 -0.56
N HIS A 208 -15.90 -3.02 0.04
CA HIS A 208 -16.75 -2.05 -0.66
C HIS A 208 -16.35 -0.59 -0.47
N ALA A 209 -15.81 -0.23 0.70
CA ALA A 209 -15.55 1.16 1.02
C ALA A 209 -14.12 1.59 0.63
N MET A 210 -13.15 0.69 0.65
CA MET A 210 -11.75 1.04 0.44
C MET A 210 -11.52 1.56 -0.99
N ASP A 211 -10.69 2.60 -1.12
CA ASP A 211 -10.28 3.10 -2.43
C ASP A 211 -9.35 2.10 -3.13
N HIS A 212 -9.77 1.64 -4.31
CA HIS A 212 -9.02 0.72 -5.17
C HIS A 212 -8.55 1.40 -6.47
N SER A 213 -8.61 2.74 -6.52
CA SER A 213 -8.19 3.52 -7.68
C SER A 213 -6.70 3.30 -7.99
N ILE A 214 -6.35 3.44 -9.26
CA ILE A 214 -4.97 3.38 -9.71
C ILE A 214 -4.44 4.81 -9.72
N PRO A 215 -3.34 5.12 -9.02
CA PRO A 215 -2.76 6.46 -9.01
C PRO A 215 -2.29 6.90 -10.40
N ASP A 216 -2.60 8.15 -10.75
CA ASP A 216 -2.00 8.84 -11.90
C ASP A 216 -0.57 9.25 -11.56
N VAL A 217 0.39 8.96 -12.45
CA VAL A 217 1.83 9.20 -12.27
C VAL A 217 2.49 9.63 -13.56
#